data_AF-A0A1R4FUM9-F1
#
_entry.id   AF-A0A1R4FUM9-F1
#
_cell.length_a   1.000
_cell.length_b   1.000
_cell.length_c   1.000
_cell.angle_alpha   90.00
_cell.angle_beta   90.00
_cell.angle_gamma   90.00
#
_symmetry.space_group_name_H-M   'P 1'
#
loop_
_entity.id
_entity.type
_entity.pdbx_description
1 polymer ?
#
loop_
_entity_poly.entity_id
_entity_poly.type
_entity_poly.pdbx_seq_one_letter_code
_entity_poly.pdbx_strand_id
1 'polypeptide(L)'
;MIDPTEATDGTVLLQPGRPFATPELMVLSHEGVIRQVLPGTFVCSVVEDTPGLRATAVATLAGPRLLEVAVIGRLTAAWVHGFHPAPDTLELLVSRFHRIPLHRGQVRLALHECVLEPTEVDERFRMPVTTPIRTGLDLAFHSEPAVARRVISRLIAARSGACTRDELLAAIEATGRRPGKRAAWDLVQGLPSLAAVPR
;
A
#
# COMPACT_ATOMS: atom_id res chain seq x y z
N MET A 1 -0.50 -32.73 -10.46
CA MET A 1 0.33 -31.82 -11.29
C MET A 1 -0.08 -30.42 -10.86
N ILE A 2 0.74 -29.78 -10.02
CA ILE A 2 0.49 -28.41 -9.55
C ILE A 2 1.04 -27.51 -10.65
N ASP A 3 0.21 -26.67 -11.24
CA ASP A 3 0.68 -25.58 -12.10
C ASP A 3 1.18 -24.45 -11.17
N PRO A 4 2.50 -24.23 -11.07
CA PRO A 4 3.03 -23.09 -10.37
C PRO A 4 2.87 -21.91 -11.33
N THR A 5 1.88 -21.07 -11.09
CA THR A 5 1.72 -19.85 -11.90
C THR A 5 3.01 -19.05 -11.79
N GLU A 6 3.73 -18.99 -12.92
CA GLU A 6 5.10 -18.51 -13.04
C GLU A 6 5.23 -17.13 -12.42
N ALA A 7 6.04 -17.11 -11.37
CA ALA A 7 6.36 -15.90 -10.65
C ALA A 7 7.64 -15.33 -11.24
N THR A 8 7.60 -14.05 -11.59
CA THR A 8 8.79 -13.23 -11.85
C THR A 8 9.56 -12.95 -10.55
N ASP A 9 9.14 -13.50 -9.41
CA ASP A 9 9.98 -13.81 -8.26
C ASP A 9 9.22 -14.87 -7.43
N GLY A 10 9.81 -16.06 -7.20
CA GLY A 10 9.20 -17.33 -6.76
C GLY A 10 8.43 -17.37 -5.42
N THR A 11 7.92 -16.24 -4.94
CA THR A 11 7.26 -16.09 -3.65
C THR A 11 5.83 -16.61 -3.69
N VAL A 12 5.60 -17.73 -3.02
CA VAL A 12 4.27 -18.34 -2.89
C VAL A 12 3.56 -17.81 -1.65
N LEU A 13 2.43 -17.13 -1.87
CA LEU A 13 1.49 -16.78 -0.81
C LEU A 13 0.54 -17.93 -0.52
N LEU A 14 0.24 -18.14 0.76
CA LEU A 14 -0.67 -19.16 1.24
C LEU A 14 -1.96 -18.50 1.76
N GLN A 15 -3.10 -19.07 1.37
CA GLN A 15 -4.42 -18.66 1.85
C GLN A 15 -5.20 -19.90 2.32
N PRO A 16 -6.14 -19.74 3.27
CA PRO A 16 -7.01 -20.83 3.67
C PRO A 16 -7.74 -21.45 2.47
N GLY A 17 -7.70 -22.77 2.36
CA GLY A 17 -8.29 -23.50 1.24
C GLY A 17 -7.48 -24.74 0.90
N ARG A 18 -7.12 -24.91 -0.37
CA ARG A 18 -6.20 -25.97 -0.80
C ARG A 18 -4.82 -25.36 -1.07
N PRO A 19 -3.72 -26.01 -0.63
CA PRO A 19 -3.68 -27.31 0.03
C PRO A 19 -3.98 -27.26 1.55
N PHE A 20 -3.94 -26.09 2.19
CA PHE A 20 -4.05 -25.97 3.65
C PHE A 20 -5.35 -25.30 4.12
N ALA A 21 -6.06 -25.95 5.03
CA ALA A 21 -7.20 -25.38 5.74
C ALA A 21 -6.75 -24.32 6.77
N THR A 22 -7.70 -23.49 7.24
CA THR A 22 -7.41 -22.45 8.24
C THR A 22 -6.67 -22.96 9.49
N PRO A 23 -7.08 -24.08 10.14
CA PRO A 23 -6.39 -24.55 11.34
C PRO A 23 -4.94 -24.95 11.08
N GLU A 24 -4.64 -25.53 9.91
CA GLU A 24 -3.28 -25.92 9.53
C GLU A 24 -2.37 -24.70 9.37
N LEU A 25 -2.87 -23.65 8.71
CA LEU A 25 -2.14 -22.38 8.59
C LEU A 25 -1.92 -21.73 9.97
N MET A 26 -2.90 -21.81 10.88
CA MET A 26 -2.73 -21.27 12.24
C MET A 26 -1.66 -22.03 13.02
N VAL A 27 -1.61 -23.36 12.92
CA VAL A 27 -0.56 -24.18 13.54
C VAL A 27 0.81 -23.83 12.94
N LEU A 28 0.94 -23.80 11.62
CA LEU A 28 2.20 -23.45 10.95
C LEU A 28 2.68 -22.04 11.32
N SER A 29 1.74 -21.10 11.51
CA SER A 29 2.07 -19.74 11.92
C SER A 29 2.49 -19.68 13.39
N HIS A 30 1.85 -20.45 14.27
CA HIS A 30 2.23 -20.57 15.68
C HIS A 30 3.64 -21.16 15.83
N GLU A 31 3.97 -22.18 15.03
CA GLU A 31 5.29 -22.82 14.99
C GLU A 31 6.36 -21.96 14.29
N GLY A 32 6.00 -20.78 13.77
CA GLY A 32 6.94 -19.85 13.12
C GLY A 32 7.42 -20.31 11.73
N VAL A 33 6.80 -21.34 11.15
CA VAL A 33 7.12 -21.84 9.79
C VAL A 33 6.64 -20.84 8.73
N ILE A 34 5.48 -20.25 8.98
CA ILE A 34 4.92 -19.18 8.15
C ILE A 34 4.66 -17.95 9.02
N ARG A 35 4.59 -16.79 8.38
CA ARG A 35 4.16 -15.54 9.01
C ARG A 35 3.02 -14.93 8.24
N GLN A 36 2.16 -14.22 8.94
CA GLN A 36 1.07 -13.50 8.33
C GLN A 36 1.55 -12.18 7.73
N VAL A 37 1.18 -11.91 6.47
CA VAL A 37 1.45 -10.64 5.79
C VAL A 37 0.26 -9.69 5.93
N LEU A 38 -0.95 -10.24 5.75
CA LEU A 38 -2.25 -9.60 5.95
C LEU A 38 -3.24 -10.61 6.52
N PRO A 39 -4.38 -10.16 7.07
CA PRO A 39 -5.67 -10.83 7.06
C PRO A 39 -5.82 -12.18 6.32
N GLY A 40 -5.48 -13.34 6.87
CA GLY A 40 -5.65 -14.62 6.16
C GLY A 40 -4.74 -14.85 4.95
N THR A 41 -3.62 -14.13 4.86
CA THR A 41 -2.60 -14.28 3.82
C THR A 41 -1.24 -14.47 4.46
N PHE A 42 -0.60 -15.59 4.16
CA PHE A 42 0.63 -16.04 4.81
C PHE A 42 1.76 -16.23 3.79
N VAL A 43 2.99 -16.21 4.28
CA VAL A 43 4.20 -16.52 3.52
C VAL A 43 5.16 -17.31 4.40
N CYS A 44 6.05 -18.10 3.78
CA CYS A 44 7.13 -18.75 4.53
C CYS A 44 7.96 -17.72 5.30
N SER A 45 8.29 -18.01 6.57
CA SER A 45 8.93 -17.04 7.47
C SER A 45 10.30 -16.58 7.00
N VAL A 46 11.00 -17.38 6.21
CA VAL A 46 12.31 -17.06 5.62
C VAL A 46 12.24 -16.05 4.47
N VAL A 47 11.06 -15.79 3.92
CA VAL A 47 10.89 -14.83 2.82
C VAL A 47 10.99 -13.42 3.39
N GLU A 48 11.88 -12.62 2.80
CA GLU A 48 12.08 -11.22 3.18
C GLU A 48 10.81 -10.39 3.01
N ASP A 49 10.59 -9.45 3.94
CA ASP A 49 9.45 -8.54 3.88
C ASP A 49 9.74 -7.33 2.98
N THR A 50 9.51 -7.51 1.68
CA THR A 50 9.75 -6.50 0.65
C THR A 50 8.47 -5.77 0.24
N PRO A 51 8.56 -4.56 -0.35
CA PRO A 51 7.42 -3.91 -0.98
C PRO A 51 6.75 -4.78 -2.05
N GLY A 52 7.54 -5.56 -2.80
CA GLY A 52 7.02 -6.50 -3.80
C GLY A 52 6.16 -7.62 -3.21
N LEU A 53 6.57 -8.19 -2.07
CA LEU A 53 5.77 -9.16 -1.32
C LEU A 53 4.45 -8.53 -0.85
N ARG A 54 4.51 -7.33 -0.27
CA ARG A 54 3.32 -6.64 0.26
C ARG A 54 2.33 -6.30 -0.86
N ALA A 55 2.80 -5.76 -1.99
CA ALA A 55 1.97 -5.49 -3.17
C ALA A 55 1.36 -6.79 -3.74
N THR A 56 2.12 -7.89 -3.75
CA THR A 56 1.62 -9.21 -4.16
C THR A 56 0.52 -9.71 -3.23
N ALA A 57 0.64 -9.49 -1.90
CA ALA A 57 -0.40 -9.86 -0.95
C ALA A 57 -1.71 -9.09 -1.18
N VAL A 58 -1.61 -7.79 -1.49
CA VAL A 58 -2.79 -6.98 -1.88
C VAL A 58 -3.39 -7.49 -3.18
N ALA A 59 -2.58 -7.75 -4.20
CA ALA A 59 -3.03 -8.29 -5.49
C ALA A 59 -3.82 -9.60 -5.33
N THR A 60 -3.30 -10.52 -4.50
CA THR A 60 -3.95 -11.81 -4.21
C THR A 60 -5.29 -11.63 -3.52
N LEU A 61 -5.41 -10.71 -2.55
CA LEU A 61 -6.67 -10.45 -1.86
C LEU A 61 -7.68 -9.66 -2.70
N ALA A 62 -7.21 -8.72 -3.52
CA ALA A 62 -8.06 -7.92 -4.40
C ALA A 62 -8.69 -8.77 -5.51
N GLY A 63 -7.97 -9.79 -5.97
CA GLY A 63 -8.43 -10.72 -7.01
C GLY A 63 -8.31 -10.13 -8.43
N PRO A 64 -8.56 -10.96 -9.46
CA PRO A 64 -8.17 -10.66 -10.84
C PRO A 64 -8.86 -9.41 -11.40
N ARG A 65 -10.13 -9.17 -11.07
CA ARG A 65 -10.86 -8.00 -11.57
C ARG A 65 -10.27 -6.68 -11.13
N LEU A 66 -9.78 -6.59 -9.90
CA LEU A 66 -9.17 -5.37 -9.38
C LEU A 66 -7.71 -5.25 -9.79
N LEU A 67 -7.03 -6.39 -9.99
CA LEU A 67 -5.66 -6.43 -10.49
C LEU A 67 -5.50 -5.68 -11.83
N GLU A 68 -6.50 -5.73 -12.69
CA GLU A 68 -6.46 -5.11 -14.02
C GLU A 68 -6.75 -3.61 -14.03
N VAL A 69 -7.46 -3.09 -13.02
CA VAL A 69 -8.06 -1.73 -13.09
C VAL A 69 -7.74 -0.84 -11.90
N ALA A 70 -7.15 -1.39 -10.84
CA ALA A 70 -6.93 -0.68 -9.59
C ALA A 70 -5.45 -0.47 -9.29
N VAL A 71 -5.18 0.63 -8.60
CA VAL A 71 -3.86 1.00 -8.08
C VAL A 71 -3.92 0.99 -6.57
N ILE A 72 -2.91 0.42 -5.90
CA ILE A 72 -2.78 0.46 -4.44
C ILE A 72 -2.50 1.90 -4.01
N GLY A 73 -3.31 2.45 -3.11
CA GLY A 73 -3.19 3.84 -2.67
C GLY A 73 -3.21 4.03 -1.16
N ARG A 74 -3.04 5.29 -0.73
CA ARG A 74 -3.24 5.76 0.66
C ARG A 74 -2.52 4.89 1.71
N LEU A 75 -3.18 4.47 2.79
CA LEU A 75 -2.54 3.75 3.89
C LEU A 75 -2.05 2.37 3.45
N THR A 76 -2.67 1.77 2.44
CA THR A 76 -2.20 0.51 1.86
C THR A 76 -0.91 0.70 1.07
N ALA A 77 -0.81 1.75 0.25
CA ALA A 77 0.45 2.10 -0.42
C ALA A 77 1.54 2.48 0.59
N ALA A 78 1.19 3.22 1.64
CA ALA A 78 2.14 3.55 2.71
C ALA A 78 2.67 2.31 3.43
N TRP A 79 1.82 1.29 3.64
CA TRP A 79 2.28 0.00 4.16
C TRP A 79 3.17 -0.74 3.16
N VAL A 80 2.80 -0.79 1.87
CA VAL A 80 3.67 -1.39 0.83
C VAL A 80 5.06 -0.76 0.83
N HIS A 81 5.15 0.57 0.92
CA HIS A 81 6.42 1.30 0.98
C HIS A 81 7.15 1.24 2.34
N GLY A 82 6.53 0.67 3.38
CA GLY A 82 7.18 0.51 4.70
C GLY A 82 6.94 1.63 5.72
N PHE A 83 6.05 2.59 5.43
CA PHE A 83 5.79 3.75 6.29
C PHE A 83 4.59 3.59 7.24
N HIS A 84 3.77 2.56 7.03
CA HIS A 84 2.60 2.24 7.84
C HIS A 84 2.61 0.74 8.23
N PRO A 85 2.09 0.35 9.42
CA PRO A 85 1.77 -1.06 9.69
C PRO A 85 0.74 -1.62 8.69
N ALA A 86 0.60 -2.93 8.66
CA ALA A 86 -0.41 -3.60 7.82
C ALA A 86 -1.81 -3.04 8.15
N PRO A 87 -2.59 -2.60 7.13
CA PRO A 87 -3.90 -2.01 7.37
C PRO A 87 -4.99 -3.07 7.51
N ASP A 88 -6.03 -2.76 8.29
CA ASP A 88 -7.25 -3.59 8.41
C ASP A 88 -8.23 -3.37 7.23
N THR A 89 -7.96 -2.37 6.38
CA THR A 89 -8.71 -2.05 5.17
C THR A 89 -7.75 -1.80 4.01
N LEU A 90 -7.91 -2.54 2.92
CA LEU A 90 -7.22 -2.30 1.66
C LEU A 90 -7.86 -1.11 0.95
N GLU A 91 -7.08 -0.05 0.74
CA GLU A 91 -7.47 1.15 0.01
C GLU A 91 -6.89 1.08 -1.40
N LEU A 92 -7.77 0.95 -2.39
CA LEU A 92 -7.40 0.96 -3.80
C LEU A 92 -8.02 2.17 -4.51
N LEU A 93 -7.29 2.68 -5.49
CA LEU A 93 -7.68 3.77 -6.37
C LEU A 93 -8.10 3.21 -7.72
N VAL A 94 -9.17 3.74 -8.28
CA VAL A 94 -9.71 3.37 -9.60
C VAL A 94 -10.10 4.65 -10.34
N SER A 95 -9.93 4.69 -11.66
CA SER A 95 -10.27 5.89 -12.45
C SER A 95 -11.77 6.21 -12.44
N ARG A 96 -12.61 5.16 -12.45
CA ARG A 96 -14.08 5.25 -12.38
C ARG A 96 -14.65 3.90 -11.94
N PHE A 97 -15.70 3.87 -11.12
CA PHE A 97 -16.31 2.61 -10.71
C PHE A 97 -17.85 2.66 -10.63
N HIS A 98 -18.50 1.62 -11.17
CA HIS A 98 -19.97 1.50 -11.16
C HIS A 98 -20.48 0.44 -10.18
N ARG A 99 -19.66 -0.53 -9.72
CA ARG A 99 -20.08 -1.57 -8.76
C ARG A 99 -18.93 -2.31 -8.09
N ILE A 100 -18.73 -2.11 -6.77
CA ILE A 100 -17.70 -2.79 -5.95
C ILE A 100 -17.83 -4.32 -6.13
N PRO A 101 -16.77 -5.06 -6.51
CA PRO A 101 -16.83 -6.51 -6.59
C PRO A 101 -17.05 -7.09 -5.20
N LEU A 102 -17.73 -8.23 -5.10
CA LEU A 102 -17.87 -8.92 -3.82
C LEU A 102 -16.47 -9.32 -3.31
N HIS A 103 -15.98 -8.61 -2.29
CA HIS A 103 -14.74 -8.94 -1.62
C HIS A 103 -14.99 -10.01 -0.57
N ARG A 104 -14.33 -11.15 -0.70
CA ARG A 104 -14.47 -12.31 0.21
C ARG A 104 -13.25 -12.49 1.13
N GLY A 105 -12.31 -11.54 1.11
CA GLY A 105 -11.15 -11.55 1.99
C GLY A 105 -11.51 -11.20 3.43
N GLN A 106 -10.61 -11.54 4.36
CA GLN A 106 -10.74 -11.20 5.77
C GLN A 106 -10.38 -9.74 6.07
N VAL A 107 -9.75 -9.04 5.12
CA VAL A 107 -9.46 -7.61 5.18
C VAL A 107 -10.61 -6.84 4.54
N ARG A 108 -10.98 -5.67 5.04
CA ARG A 108 -11.98 -4.84 4.36
C ARG A 108 -11.40 -4.27 3.07
N LEU A 109 -12.26 -3.95 2.10
CA LEU A 109 -11.86 -3.30 0.85
C LEU A 109 -12.59 -1.96 0.70
N ALA A 110 -11.83 -0.90 0.45
CA ALA A 110 -12.32 0.42 0.11
C ALA A 110 -11.79 0.83 -1.28
N LEU A 111 -12.71 1.24 -2.16
CA LEU A 111 -12.37 1.77 -3.48
C LEU A 111 -12.60 3.27 -3.48
N HIS A 112 -11.63 4.01 -4.05
CA HIS A 112 -11.72 5.45 -4.18
C HIS A 112 -11.52 5.86 -5.63
N GLU A 113 -12.43 6.68 -6.13
CA GLU A 113 -12.28 7.23 -7.47
C GLU A 113 -11.18 8.28 -7.48
N CYS A 114 -10.19 8.06 -8.35
CA CYS A 114 -9.08 8.95 -8.52
C CYS A 114 -8.47 8.82 -9.91
N VAL A 115 -8.27 9.96 -10.58
CA VAL A 115 -7.48 10.03 -11.80
C VAL A 115 -6.02 10.19 -11.39
N LEU A 116 -5.17 9.30 -11.92
CA LEU A 116 -3.74 9.27 -11.66
C LEU A 116 -3.01 9.55 -12.97
N GLU A 117 -1.99 10.40 -12.90
CA GLU A 117 -1.02 10.52 -13.98
C GLU A 117 -0.07 9.31 -13.96
N PRO A 118 0.48 8.89 -15.10
CA PRO A 118 1.42 7.77 -15.15
C PRO A 118 2.63 7.94 -14.23
N THR A 119 3.09 9.18 -14.02
CA THR A 119 4.20 9.52 -13.11
C THR A 119 3.86 9.38 -11.62
N GLU A 120 2.57 9.24 -11.29
CA GLU A 120 2.09 9.07 -9.92
C GLU A 120 1.97 7.59 -9.52
N VAL A 121 2.31 6.68 -10.43
CA VAL A 121 2.18 5.23 -10.25
C VAL A 121 3.53 4.54 -10.45
N ASP A 122 3.84 3.59 -9.57
CA ASP A 122 4.93 2.63 -9.69
C ASP A 122 4.38 1.30 -10.20
N GLU A 123 4.63 1.02 -11.48
CA GLU A 123 4.11 -0.15 -12.19
C GLU A 123 5.01 -1.40 -12.06
N ARG A 124 6.12 -1.32 -11.31
CA ARG A 124 7.07 -2.44 -11.15
C ARG A 124 6.52 -3.58 -10.28
N PHE A 125 5.41 -3.34 -9.59
CA PHE A 125 4.78 -4.29 -8.67
C PHE A 125 3.70 -5.12 -9.37
N ARG A 126 3.38 -6.29 -8.80
CA ARG A 126 2.31 -7.16 -9.32
C ARG A 126 0.97 -6.44 -9.48
N MET A 127 0.65 -5.54 -8.55
CA MET A 127 -0.43 -4.57 -8.68
C MET A 127 0.21 -3.18 -8.58
N PRO A 128 -0.09 -2.23 -9.48
CA PRO A 128 0.52 -0.90 -9.45
C PRO A 128 0.28 -0.20 -8.11
N VAL A 129 1.24 0.60 -7.66
CA VAL A 129 1.18 1.29 -6.35
C VAL A 129 1.41 2.78 -6.57
N THR A 130 0.71 3.66 -5.86
CA THR A 130 1.03 5.10 -5.92
C THR A 130 2.47 5.36 -5.49
N THR A 131 3.15 6.28 -6.17
CA THR A 131 4.52 6.69 -5.78
C THR A 131 4.54 7.23 -4.35
N PRO A 132 5.70 7.26 -3.67
CA PRO A 132 5.78 7.77 -2.30
C PRO A 132 5.27 9.22 -2.16
N ILE A 133 5.61 10.11 -3.11
CA ILE A 133 5.10 11.49 -3.13
C ILE A 133 3.57 11.49 -3.28
N ARG A 134 3.02 10.73 -4.24
CA ARG A 134 1.58 10.64 -4.45
C ARG A 134 0.86 10.09 -3.22
N THR A 135 1.43 9.07 -2.60
CA THR A 135 0.91 8.46 -1.35
C THR A 135 0.85 9.52 -0.25
N GLY A 136 1.93 10.29 -0.05
CA GLY A 136 1.94 11.40 0.91
C GLY A 136 0.87 12.45 0.62
N LEU A 137 0.66 12.79 -0.66
CA LEU A 137 -0.37 13.73 -1.09
C LEU A 137 -1.77 13.22 -0.76
N ASP A 138 -2.08 11.97 -1.10
CA ASP A 138 -3.39 11.38 -0.81
C ASP A 138 -3.67 11.32 0.69
N LEU A 139 -2.66 10.96 1.51
CA LEU A 139 -2.78 10.94 2.97
C LEU A 139 -3.04 12.34 3.54
N ALA A 140 -2.35 13.37 3.05
CA ALA A 140 -2.54 14.74 3.51
C ALA A 140 -3.96 15.28 3.26
N PHE A 141 -4.62 14.82 2.19
CA PHE A 141 -5.98 15.25 1.84
C PHE A 141 -7.09 14.36 2.39
N HIS A 142 -6.84 13.07 2.62
CA HIS A 142 -7.92 12.09 2.83
C HIS A 142 -7.82 11.26 4.11
N SER A 143 -6.70 11.29 4.81
CA SER A 143 -6.54 10.52 6.04
C SER A 143 -6.83 11.35 7.29
N GLU A 144 -7.09 10.65 8.39
CA GLU A 144 -7.17 11.28 9.71
C GLU A 144 -5.84 12.02 10.01
N PRO A 145 -5.88 13.28 10.47
CA PRO A 145 -4.68 14.12 10.61
C PRO A 145 -3.55 13.51 11.45
N ALA A 146 -3.83 12.85 12.58
CA ALA A 146 -2.79 12.26 13.41
C ALA A 146 -2.12 11.05 12.72
N VAL A 147 -2.91 10.21 12.04
CA VAL A 147 -2.38 9.12 11.22
C VAL A 147 -1.54 9.66 10.06
N ALA A 148 -2.04 10.66 9.34
CA ALA A 148 -1.33 11.29 8.22
C ALA A 148 0.01 11.89 8.68
N ARG A 149 0.03 12.68 9.77
CA ARG A 149 1.26 13.24 10.34
C ARG A 149 2.29 12.14 10.63
N ARG A 150 1.88 11.06 11.29
CA ARG A 150 2.79 9.96 11.65
C ARG A 150 3.38 9.27 10.42
N VAL A 151 2.56 8.96 9.42
CA VAL A 151 3.01 8.24 8.21
C VAL A 151 3.88 9.13 7.33
N ILE A 152 3.45 10.37 7.08
CA ILE A 152 4.21 11.33 6.26
C ILE A 152 5.55 11.67 6.93
N SER A 153 5.59 11.77 8.27
CA SER A 153 6.86 11.96 8.99
C SER A 153 7.85 10.82 8.74
N ARG A 154 7.38 9.57 8.70
CA ARG A 154 8.22 8.39 8.40
C ARG A 154 8.67 8.37 6.95
N LEU A 155 7.78 8.75 6.02
CA LEU A 155 8.08 8.89 4.61
C LEU A 155 9.21 9.92 4.38
N ILE A 156 9.10 11.12 4.98
CA ILE A 156 10.12 12.17 4.88
C ILE A 156 11.43 11.74 5.55
N ALA A 157 11.35 10.94 6.62
CA ALA A 157 12.51 10.43 7.34
C ALA A 157 13.18 9.21 6.70
N ALA A 158 12.62 8.68 5.62
CA ALA A 158 13.16 7.49 4.99
C ALA A 158 14.54 7.77 4.38
N ARG A 159 15.53 6.94 4.75
CA ARG A 159 16.91 7.04 4.22
C ARG A 159 16.99 6.86 2.71
N SER A 160 15.97 6.27 2.08
CA SER A 160 15.86 6.14 0.63
C SER A 160 15.69 7.49 -0.08
N GLY A 161 15.30 8.55 0.64
CA GLY A 161 14.96 9.84 0.04
C GLY A 161 13.74 9.75 -0.87
N ALA A 162 12.77 8.89 -0.52
CA ALA A 162 11.59 8.61 -1.33
C ALA A 162 10.68 9.83 -1.55
N CYS A 163 10.70 10.79 -0.62
CA CYS A 163 9.99 12.06 -0.69
C CYS A 163 10.57 13.00 0.37
N THR A 164 10.79 14.26 0.01
CA THR A 164 11.14 15.34 0.93
C THR A 164 9.90 16.15 1.31
N ARG A 165 9.99 16.88 2.43
CA ARG A 165 8.92 17.79 2.84
C ARG A 165 8.61 18.83 1.75
N ASP A 166 9.65 19.39 1.14
CA ASP A 166 9.50 20.48 0.18
C ASP A 166 8.89 19.98 -1.15
N GLU A 167 9.23 18.77 -1.60
CA GLU A 167 8.55 18.12 -2.73
C GLU A 167 7.06 17.91 -2.46
N LEU A 168 6.70 17.50 -1.23
CA LEU A 168 5.30 17.28 -0.88
C LEU A 168 4.52 18.60 -0.77
N LEU A 169 5.13 19.66 -0.23
CA LEU A 169 4.53 20.99 -0.21
C LEU A 169 4.32 21.52 -1.63
N ALA A 170 5.31 21.37 -2.51
CA ALA A 170 5.21 21.73 -3.92
C ALA A 170 4.10 20.94 -4.63
N ALA A 171 3.97 19.63 -4.36
CA ALA A 171 2.88 18.81 -4.88
C ALA A 171 1.51 19.29 -4.41
N ILE A 172 1.35 19.65 -3.12
CA ILE A 172 0.11 20.23 -2.58
C ILE A 172 -0.19 21.58 -3.25
N GLU A 173 0.81 22.43 -3.44
CA GLU A 173 0.65 23.74 -4.07
C GLU A 173 0.24 23.62 -5.54
N ALA A 174 0.78 22.64 -6.25
CA ALA A 174 0.43 22.31 -7.63
C ALA A 174 -1.00 21.76 -7.77
N THR A 175 -1.60 21.22 -6.70
CA THR A 175 -3.04 20.94 -6.72
C THR A 175 -3.79 22.26 -6.92
N GLY A 176 -4.75 22.31 -7.86
CA GLY A 176 -5.54 23.52 -8.11
C GLY A 176 -6.40 23.96 -6.91
N ARG A 177 -7.55 24.58 -7.16
CA ARG A 177 -8.49 24.90 -6.07
C ARG A 177 -9.14 23.61 -5.56
N ARG A 178 -8.64 23.08 -4.45
CA ARG A 178 -9.11 21.83 -3.82
C ARG A 178 -9.54 22.06 -2.36
N PRO A 179 -10.69 21.51 -1.92
CA PRO A 179 -11.07 21.52 -0.51
C PRO A 179 -9.99 20.90 0.38
N GLY A 180 -9.77 21.46 1.56
CA GLY A 180 -8.77 20.96 2.50
C GLY A 180 -7.32 21.27 2.14
N LYS A 181 -7.03 21.96 1.02
CA LYS A 181 -5.65 22.31 0.61
C LYS A 181 -4.87 23.02 1.71
N ARG A 182 -5.49 24.00 2.38
CA ARG A 182 -4.84 24.72 3.48
C ARG A 182 -4.50 23.79 4.66
N ALA A 183 -5.43 22.92 5.05
CA ALA A 183 -5.21 21.95 6.12
C ALA A 183 -4.13 20.93 5.77
N ALA A 184 -4.11 20.42 4.53
CA ALA A 184 -3.08 19.52 4.03
C ALA A 184 -1.70 20.20 4.06
N TRP A 185 -1.62 21.45 3.60
CA TRP A 185 -0.39 22.24 3.62
C TRP A 185 0.09 22.50 5.05
N ASP A 186 -0.78 22.98 5.95
CA ASP A 186 -0.44 23.24 7.36
C ASP A 186 0.00 21.95 8.09
N LEU A 187 -0.57 20.80 7.71
CA LEU A 187 -0.15 19.49 8.22
C LEU A 187 1.30 19.20 7.87
N VAL A 188 1.64 19.27 6.58
CA VAL A 188 2.98 18.94 6.06
C VAL A 188 4.02 19.99 6.48
N GLN A 189 3.64 21.28 6.47
CA GLN A 189 4.52 22.37 6.90
C GLN A 189 4.94 22.21 8.37
N GLY A 190 4.02 21.73 9.21
CA GLY A 190 4.29 21.46 10.63
C GLY A 190 5.19 20.25 10.88
N LEU A 191 5.61 19.51 9.85
CA LEU A 191 6.54 18.39 9.98
C LEU A 191 7.99 18.88 9.94
N PRO A 192 8.91 18.22 10.68
CA PRO A 192 10.31 18.58 10.65
C PRO A 192 10.88 18.43 9.24
N SER A 193 11.67 19.43 8.81
CA SER A 193 12.54 19.23 7.65
C SER A 193 13.69 18.34 8.10
N LEU A 194 13.89 17.20 7.46
CA LEU A 194 15.13 16.48 7.59
C LEU A 194 16.07 17.02 6.51
N ALA A 195 17.19 17.59 6.96
CA ALA A 195 18.25 18.01 6.05
C ALA A 195 18.61 16.82 5.17
N ALA A 196 18.63 17.03 3.85
CA ALA A 196 19.07 16.01 2.91
C ALA A 196 20.47 15.54 3.35
N VAL A 197 20.59 14.27 3.75
CA VAL A 197 21.91 13.68 3.96
C VAL A 197 22.59 13.69 2.60
N PRO A 198 23.78 14.32 2.44
CA PRO A 198 24.47 14.32 1.16
C PRO A 198 24.73 12.88 0.73
N ARG A 199 24.40 12.58 -0.54
CA ARG A 199 24.64 11.29 -1.20
C ARG A 199 26.12 11.08 -1.44
#